data_AF-A0A9W8ZIF7-F1
#
_entry.id   AF-A0A9W8ZIF7-F1
#
_cell.length_a   1.000
_cell.length_b   1.000
_cell.length_c   1.000
_cell.angle_alpha   90.00
_cell.angle_beta   90.00
_cell.angle_gamma   90.00
#
_symmetry.space_group_name_H-M   'P 1'
#
loop_
_entity.id
_entity.type
_entity.pdbx_description
1 polymer ?
#
loop_
_entity_poly.entity_id
_entity_poly.type
_entity_poly.pdbx_seq_one_letter_code
_entity_poly.pdbx_strand_id
1 'polypeptide(L)'
;MRIASHKELTDELEQAVGYRDVWFTLTFRNDVRIYEKIVELHEQLVDDWRSETSDTDFITQCMFQAIAPSFSSHSVAKGGNVLGLDKEKDNAVMLLYNIAVKSADLEVLARKKLRASGEAMRKFAADMGGLVDWTYLNYADGYQDPLGSYGAENVAKIRAAARKYDPDQVFQTRFPGGFKISKVEEDGRKTEL
;
A
#
# COMPACT_ATOMS: atom_id res chain seq x y z
N MET A 1 -10.00 27.49 4.67
CA MET A 1 -10.35 26.15 5.19
C MET A 1 -11.85 25.97 4.96
N ARG A 2 -12.27 24.96 4.20
CA ARG A 2 -13.71 24.68 3.97
C ARG A 2 -14.30 23.99 5.21
N ILE A 3 -15.53 24.33 5.58
CA ILE A 3 -16.33 23.61 6.58
C ILE A 3 -17.28 22.70 5.81
N ALA A 4 -17.23 21.40 6.07
CA ALA A 4 -18.08 20.38 5.44
C ALA A 4 -18.40 19.28 6.44
N SER A 5 -19.51 18.58 6.22
CA SER A 5 -19.90 17.40 6.97
C SER A 5 -19.05 16.18 6.59
N HIS A 6 -18.98 15.19 7.48
CA HIS A 6 -18.31 13.92 7.19
C HIS A 6 -18.95 13.20 5.99
N LYS A 7 -20.26 13.35 5.77
CA LYS A 7 -20.95 12.80 4.61
C LYS A 7 -20.46 13.43 3.31
N GLU A 8 -20.39 14.76 3.24
CA GLU A 8 -19.93 15.44 2.03
C GLU A 8 -18.50 15.04 1.66
N LEU A 9 -17.63 14.84 2.66
CA LEU A 9 -16.29 14.30 2.43
C LEU A 9 -16.34 12.87 1.85
N THR A 10 -17.24 12.02 2.35
CA THR A 10 -17.43 10.66 1.80
C THR A 10 -17.96 10.70 0.37
N ASP A 11 -18.96 11.53 0.09
CA ASP A 11 -19.53 11.67 -1.26
C ASP A 11 -18.48 12.20 -2.26
N GLU A 12 -17.58 13.09 -1.82
CA GLU A 12 -16.49 13.63 -2.65
C GLU A 12 -15.38 12.60 -2.95
N LEU A 13 -15.14 11.69 -2.02
CA LEU A 13 -14.19 10.60 -2.19
C LEU A 13 -14.80 9.39 -2.90
N GLU A 14 -16.12 9.37 -3.10
CA GLU A 14 -16.80 8.31 -3.83
C GLU A 14 -16.46 8.41 -5.31
N GLN A 15 -15.73 7.42 -5.80
CA GLN A 15 -15.40 7.30 -7.20
C GLN A 15 -16.58 6.75 -7.98
N ALA A 16 -16.89 7.39 -9.12
CA ALA A 16 -17.92 6.91 -10.01
C ALA A 16 -17.64 5.47 -10.49
N VAL A 17 -18.70 4.70 -10.75
CA VAL A 17 -18.57 3.36 -11.32
C VAL A 17 -17.92 3.38 -12.71
N GLY A 18 -17.18 2.33 -13.05
CA GLY A 18 -16.60 2.15 -14.39
C GLY A 18 -15.13 2.55 -14.51
N TYR A 19 -14.50 3.01 -13.43
CA TYR A 19 -13.05 3.17 -13.35
C TYR A 19 -12.35 1.85 -13.01
N ARG A 20 -11.10 1.78 -13.44
CA ARG A 20 -10.15 0.72 -13.14
C ARG A 20 -9.04 1.33 -12.31
N ASP A 21 -8.99 0.95 -11.03
CA ASP A 21 -8.03 1.50 -10.09
C ASP A 21 -6.74 0.72 -10.04
N VAL A 22 -5.65 1.46 -10.04
CA VAL A 22 -4.32 0.95 -9.74
C VAL A 22 -3.80 1.66 -8.49
N TRP A 23 -3.37 0.87 -7.51
CA TRP A 23 -2.91 1.35 -6.23
C TRP A 23 -1.42 1.05 -6.04
N PHE A 24 -0.78 1.87 -5.24
CA PHE A 24 0.55 1.66 -4.69
C PHE A 24 0.57 2.20 -3.27
N THR A 25 1.32 1.54 -2.38
CA THR A 25 1.46 1.99 -1.00
C THR A 25 2.88 1.91 -0.50
N LEU A 26 3.25 2.88 0.33
CA LEU A 26 4.46 2.84 1.14
C LEU A 26 4.16 3.50 2.49
N THR A 27 4.97 3.18 3.50
CA THR A 27 4.92 3.83 4.80
C THR A 27 6.23 4.54 5.04
N PHE A 28 6.18 5.75 5.57
CA PHE A 28 7.36 6.56 5.82
C PHE A 28 7.22 7.36 7.11
N ARG A 29 8.35 7.80 7.68
CA ARG A 29 8.40 8.68 8.85
C ARG A 29 7.80 10.03 8.49
N ASN A 30 7.18 10.71 9.46
CA ASN A 30 6.66 12.06 9.25
C ASN A 30 7.80 13.09 9.02
N ASP A 31 8.24 13.20 7.77
CA ASP A 31 9.37 14.02 7.30
C ASP A 31 8.94 14.84 6.08
N VAL A 32 8.95 16.17 6.22
CA VAL A 32 8.50 17.11 5.18
C VAL A 32 9.19 16.88 3.83
N ARG A 33 10.45 16.47 3.82
CA ARG A 33 11.21 16.23 2.59
C ARG A 33 10.62 15.09 1.77
N ILE A 34 10.07 14.07 2.44
CA ILE A 34 9.43 12.93 1.77
C ILE A 34 8.07 13.36 1.21
N TYR A 35 7.30 14.19 1.93
CA TYR A 35 6.07 14.77 1.40
C TYR A 35 6.31 15.60 0.14
N GLU A 36 7.28 16.51 0.18
CA GLU A 36 7.66 17.35 -0.96
C GLU A 36 8.03 16.49 -2.16
N LYS A 37 8.81 15.42 -1.95
CA LYS A 37 9.18 14.52 -3.04
C LYS A 37 8.01 13.73 -3.60
N ILE A 38 7.06 13.30 -2.75
CA ILE A 38 5.85 12.60 -3.20
C ILE A 38 5.01 13.54 -4.08
N VAL A 39 4.83 14.81 -3.67
CA VAL A 39 4.09 15.81 -4.44
C VAL A 39 4.78 16.06 -5.79
N GLU A 40 6.10 16.29 -5.79
CA GLU A 40 6.90 16.48 -7.01
C GLU A 40 6.72 15.31 -8.00
N LEU A 41 6.85 14.06 -7.52
CA LEU A 41 6.70 12.87 -8.36
C LEU A 41 5.27 12.59 -8.78
N HIS A 42 4.27 13.08 -8.04
CA HIS A 42 2.87 13.02 -8.43
C HIS A 42 2.55 14.02 -9.53
N GLU A 43 3.03 15.26 -9.42
CA GLU A 43 2.92 16.28 -10.47
C GLU A 43 3.59 15.80 -11.76
N GLN A 44 4.80 15.21 -11.66
CA GLN A 44 5.47 14.61 -12.81
C GLN A 44 4.65 13.48 -13.45
N LEU A 45 4.02 12.59 -12.65
CA LEU A 45 3.14 11.55 -13.18
C LEU A 45 1.98 12.17 -13.98
N VAL A 46 1.37 13.23 -13.47
CA VAL A 46 0.25 13.93 -14.12
C VAL A 46 0.67 14.54 -15.44
N ASP A 47 1.82 15.22 -15.49
CA ASP A 47 2.35 15.84 -16.69
C ASP A 47 2.72 14.80 -17.75
N ASP A 48 3.42 13.73 -17.34
CA ASP A 48 3.75 12.60 -18.22
C ASP A 48 2.48 11.97 -18.80
N TRP A 49 1.47 11.73 -17.95
CA TRP A 49 0.21 11.11 -18.36
C TRP A 49 -0.53 11.95 -19.40
N ARG A 50 -0.61 13.27 -19.19
CA ARG A 50 -1.25 14.22 -20.13
C ARG A 50 -0.49 14.35 -21.45
N SER A 51 0.83 14.19 -21.44
CA SER A 51 1.66 14.29 -22.64
C SER A 51 1.63 13.01 -23.49
N GLU A 52 1.47 11.85 -22.85
CA GLU A 52 1.54 10.54 -23.50
C GLU A 52 0.19 9.92 -23.83
N THR A 53 -0.90 10.44 -23.25
CA THR A 53 -2.25 9.89 -23.43
C THR A 53 -3.25 10.98 -23.83
N SER A 54 -4.32 10.57 -24.52
CA SER A 54 -5.49 11.43 -24.73
C SER A 54 -6.54 11.27 -23.63
N ASP A 55 -6.20 10.60 -22.52
CA ASP A 55 -7.12 10.37 -21.41
C ASP A 55 -7.27 11.65 -20.60
N THR A 56 -8.41 12.31 -20.77
CA THR A 56 -8.75 13.57 -20.08
C THR A 56 -9.55 13.34 -18.80
N ASP A 57 -9.91 12.09 -18.50
CA ASP A 57 -10.85 11.71 -17.45
C ASP A 57 -10.20 10.87 -16.35
N PHE A 58 -8.87 10.68 -16.40
CA PHE A 58 -8.15 9.97 -15.34
C PHE A 58 -8.25 10.72 -14.00
N ILE A 59 -8.24 9.95 -12.91
CA ILE A 59 -8.22 10.46 -11.55
C ILE A 59 -6.97 9.94 -10.87
N THR A 60 -6.23 10.79 -10.16
CA THR A 60 -5.05 10.35 -9.40
C THR A 60 -4.93 11.13 -8.09
N GLN A 61 -4.55 10.44 -7.01
CA GLN A 61 -4.50 11.01 -5.67
C GLN A 61 -3.35 10.43 -4.86
N CYS A 62 -2.78 11.25 -3.98
CA CYS A 62 -1.92 10.83 -2.88
C CYS A 62 -2.65 11.09 -1.56
N MET A 63 -3.06 10.04 -0.87
CA MET A 63 -3.71 10.09 0.43
C MET A 63 -2.71 9.78 1.54
N PHE A 64 -2.44 10.76 2.41
CA PHE A 64 -1.54 10.63 3.53
C PHE A 64 -2.31 10.34 4.82
N GLN A 65 -2.04 9.21 5.45
CA GLN A 65 -2.76 8.75 6.63
C GLN A 65 -1.77 8.56 7.79
N ALA A 66 -1.90 9.39 8.82
CA ALA A 66 -1.00 9.34 9.98
C ALA A 66 -1.22 8.05 10.79
N ILE A 67 -0.13 7.38 11.14
CA ILE A 67 -0.07 6.23 12.02
C ILE A 67 0.73 6.63 13.26
N ALA A 68 0.00 6.89 14.35
CA ALA A 68 0.61 7.24 15.63
C ALA A 68 0.96 5.96 16.42
N PRO A 69 2.09 5.95 17.18
CA PRO A 69 2.45 4.83 18.06
C PRO A 69 1.38 4.49 19.11
N SER A 70 0.47 5.42 19.39
CA SER A 70 -0.67 5.17 20.28
C SER A 70 -1.57 4.05 19.75
N PHE A 71 -1.75 3.91 18.43
CA PHE A 71 -2.61 2.86 17.85
C PHE A 71 -2.11 1.46 18.21
N SER A 72 -0.81 1.22 18.00
CA SER A 72 -0.18 -0.06 18.34
C SER A 72 -0.09 -0.26 19.85
N SER A 73 0.21 0.79 20.63
CA SER A 73 0.22 0.72 22.11
C SER A 73 -1.12 0.27 22.69
N HIS A 74 -2.23 0.83 22.20
CA HIS A 74 -3.58 0.41 22.62
C HIS A 74 -3.91 -0.99 22.15
N SER A 75 -3.45 -1.39 20.96
CA SER A 75 -3.63 -2.77 20.48
C SER A 75 -2.92 -3.76 21.38
N VAL A 76 -1.65 -3.52 21.74
CA VAL A 76 -0.86 -4.40 22.62
C VAL A 76 -1.52 -4.52 23.99
N ALA A 77 -1.97 -3.41 24.59
CA ALA A 77 -2.69 -3.42 25.85
C ALA A 77 -3.99 -4.26 25.84
N LYS A 78 -4.55 -4.53 24.66
CA LYS A 78 -5.76 -5.32 24.45
C LYS A 78 -5.50 -6.72 23.85
N GLY A 79 -4.27 -7.22 23.94
CA GLY A 79 -3.88 -8.57 23.49
C GLY A 79 -3.12 -8.61 22.16
N GLY A 80 -2.85 -7.45 21.54
CA GLY A 80 -2.07 -7.33 20.30
C GLY A 80 -2.81 -7.78 19.04
N ASN A 81 -2.11 -7.73 17.91
CA ASN A 81 -2.58 -8.23 16.62
C ASN A 81 -1.39 -8.67 15.74
N VAL A 82 -1.66 -9.14 14.52
CA VAL A 82 -0.64 -9.69 13.60
C VAL A 82 -0.07 -8.66 12.62
N LEU A 83 -0.47 -7.39 12.67
CA LEU A 83 -0.06 -6.38 11.69
C LEU A 83 1.40 -5.95 11.86
N GLY A 84 2.01 -6.17 13.03
CA GLY A 84 3.42 -5.83 13.29
C GLY A 84 3.74 -4.35 13.43
N LEU A 85 2.72 -3.46 13.46
CA LEU A 85 2.91 -2.01 13.64
C LEU A 85 3.49 -1.63 15.02
N ASP A 86 3.44 -2.54 15.99
CA ASP A 86 4.04 -2.34 17.30
C ASP A 86 5.57 -2.29 17.27
N LYS A 87 6.22 -2.71 16.18
CA LYS A 87 7.66 -2.51 15.97
C LYS A 87 8.01 -1.04 15.71
N GLU A 88 7.07 -0.26 15.18
CA GLU A 88 7.26 1.16 14.88
C GLU A 88 6.97 2.02 16.11
N LYS A 89 8.00 2.73 16.56
CA LYS A 89 7.97 3.55 17.79
C LYS A 89 7.80 5.04 17.53
N ASP A 90 7.96 5.46 16.29
CA ASP A 90 7.86 6.85 15.86
C ASP A 90 6.57 7.09 15.06
N ASN A 91 6.18 8.36 14.89
CA ASN A 91 5.07 8.72 14.01
C ASN A 91 5.40 8.37 12.56
N ALA A 92 4.52 7.58 11.95
CA ALA A 92 4.61 7.18 10.55
C ALA A 92 3.41 7.71 9.77
N VAL A 93 3.52 7.63 8.45
CA VAL A 93 2.53 8.08 7.48
C VAL A 93 2.40 6.97 6.45
N MET A 94 1.20 6.43 6.31
CA MET A 94 0.85 5.50 5.25
C MET A 94 0.34 6.28 4.04
N LEU A 95 0.91 6.00 2.87
CA LEU A 95 0.48 6.55 1.60
C LEU A 95 -0.44 5.56 0.90
N LEU A 96 -1.61 6.01 0.46
CA LEU A 96 -2.30 5.41 -0.69
C LEU A 96 -2.07 6.31 -1.89
N TYR A 97 -1.37 5.79 -2.88
CA TYR A 97 -1.15 6.45 -4.16
C TYR A 97 -1.96 5.70 -5.22
N ASN A 98 -2.87 6.39 -5.91
CA ASN A 98 -3.66 5.77 -6.96
C ASN A 98 -3.66 6.54 -8.26
N ILE A 99 -3.97 5.80 -9.32
CA ILE A 99 -4.48 6.34 -10.57
C ILE A 99 -5.65 5.45 -11.01
N ALA A 100 -6.67 6.08 -11.59
CA ALA A 100 -7.86 5.43 -12.06
C ALA A 100 -8.18 5.84 -13.49
N VAL A 101 -8.49 4.86 -14.32
CA VAL A 101 -8.66 5.01 -15.77
C VAL A 101 -9.84 4.19 -16.28
N LYS A 102 -10.35 4.46 -17.49
CA LYS A 102 -11.57 3.81 -18.00
C LYS A 102 -11.35 2.59 -18.90
N SER A 103 -10.14 2.36 -19.41
CA SER A 103 -9.86 1.24 -20.34
C SER A 103 -8.81 0.29 -19.79
N ALA A 104 -8.85 -0.97 -20.26
CA ALA A 104 -7.86 -1.99 -19.87
C ALA A 104 -6.45 -1.64 -20.38
N ASP A 105 -6.32 -1.06 -21.57
CA ASP A 105 -5.02 -0.66 -22.12
C ASP A 105 -4.39 0.47 -21.30
N LEU A 106 -5.20 1.44 -20.86
CA LEU A 106 -4.76 2.50 -19.97
C LEU A 106 -4.40 1.94 -18.59
N GLU A 107 -5.11 0.92 -18.08
CA GLU A 107 -4.78 0.30 -16.80
C GLU A 107 -3.37 -0.32 -16.81
N VAL A 108 -3.00 -0.97 -17.91
CA VAL A 108 -1.64 -1.54 -18.08
C VAL A 108 -0.58 -0.44 -18.03
N LEU A 109 -0.81 0.67 -18.74
CA LEU A 109 0.08 1.83 -18.73
C LEU A 109 0.14 2.49 -17.35
N ALA A 110 -1.02 2.68 -16.72
CA ALA A 110 -1.19 3.23 -15.38
C ALA A 110 -0.39 2.43 -14.35
N ARG A 111 -0.49 1.10 -14.36
CA ARG A 111 0.27 0.24 -13.43
C ARG A 111 1.77 0.35 -13.62
N LYS A 112 2.24 0.42 -14.87
CA LYS A 112 3.66 0.62 -15.16
C LYS A 112 4.17 1.97 -14.62
N LYS A 113 3.45 3.06 -14.90
CA LYS A 113 3.85 4.42 -14.50
C LYS A 113 3.73 4.64 -12.99
N LEU A 114 2.61 4.23 -12.39
CA LEU A 114 2.38 4.34 -10.95
C LEU A 114 3.44 3.57 -10.16
N ARG A 115 3.78 2.35 -10.60
CA ARG A 115 4.87 1.56 -9.98
C ARG A 115 6.21 2.28 -10.08
N ALA A 116 6.57 2.81 -11.25
CA ALA A 116 7.84 3.51 -11.43
C ALA A 116 7.94 4.76 -10.52
N SER A 117 6.88 5.56 -10.48
CA SER A 117 6.77 6.75 -9.62
C SER A 117 6.81 6.36 -8.13
N GLY A 118 6.05 5.33 -7.74
CA GLY A 118 6.01 4.80 -6.38
C GLY A 118 7.35 4.22 -5.89
N GLU A 119 8.07 3.50 -6.74
CA GLU A 119 9.43 3.02 -6.41
C GLU A 119 10.44 4.15 -6.27
N ALA A 120 10.31 5.22 -7.07
CA ALA A 120 11.13 6.42 -6.90
C ALA A 120 10.83 7.12 -5.56
N MET A 121 9.56 7.21 -5.14
CA MET A 121 9.17 7.70 -3.81
C MET A 121 9.75 6.83 -2.70
N ARG A 122 9.59 5.51 -2.79
CA ARG A 122 10.11 4.53 -1.82
C ARG A 122 11.64 4.64 -1.71
N LYS A 123 12.35 4.73 -2.83
CA LYS A 123 13.80 4.90 -2.86
C LYS A 123 14.22 6.19 -2.17
N PHE A 124 13.60 7.31 -2.49
CA PHE A 124 13.93 8.59 -1.85
C PHE A 124 13.68 8.54 -0.33
N ALA A 125 12.55 7.98 0.11
CA ALA A 125 12.28 7.79 1.53
C ALA A 125 13.37 6.93 2.21
N ALA A 126 13.86 5.88 1.55
CA ALA A 126 14.94 5.04 2.05
C ALA A 126 16.27 5.80 2.16
N ASP A 127 16.63 6.55 1.11
CA ASP A 127 17.86 7.36 1.07
C ASP A 127 17.86 8.43 2.19
N MET A 128 16.69 8.92 2.57
CA MET A 128 16.51 9.86 3.68
C MET A 128 16.46 9.20 5.07
N GLY A 129 16.56 7.87 5.16
CA GLY A 129 16.40 7.11 6.41
C GLY A 129 14.96 7.15 6.96
N GLY A 130 14.00 7.54 6.13
CA GLY A 130 12.60 7.73 6.49
C GLY A 130 11.67 6.61 6.04
N LEU A 131 12.13 5.64 5.25
CA LEU A 131 11.29 4.50 4.87
C LEU A 131 10.96 3.64 6.09
N VAL A 132 9.69 3.33 6.29
CA VAL A 132 9.20 2.41 7.32
C VAL A 132 8.95 1.06 6.66
N ASP A 133 9.52 0.00 7.22
CA ASP A 133 9.38 -1.36 6.70
C ASP A 133 8.02 -1.97 7.08
N TRP A 134 6.94 -1.31 6.69
CA TRP A 134 5.57 -1.78 6.91
C TRP A 134 4.71 -1.41 5.72
N THR A 135 3.96 -2.37 5.19
CA THR A 135 3.13 -2.19 4.00
C THR A 135 1.71 -2.65 4.30
N TYR A 136 0.73 -1.76 4.11
CA TYR A 136 -0.66 -2.08 4.39
C TYR A 136 -1.28 -2.95 3.30
N LEU A 137 -1.68 -4.17 3.69
CA LEU A 137 -2.14 -5.19 2.76
C LEU A 137 -3.29 -4.75 1.85
N ASN A 138 -4.23 -3.95 2.36
CA ASN A 138 -5.41 -3.56 1.58
C ASN A 138 -5.12 -2.55 0.46
N TYR A 139 -3.96 -1.88 0.48
CA TYR A 139 -3.55 -0.92 -0.55
C TYR A 139 -2.37 -1.41 -1.39
N ALA A 140 -1.80 -2.55 -1.04
CA ALA A 140 -0.63 -3.09 -1.71
C ALA A 140 -0.98 -3.55 -3.14
N ASP A 141 -0.13 -3.17 -4.11
CA ASP A 141 -0.18 -3.76 -5.45
C ASP A 141 0.28 -5.22 -5.39
N GLY A 142 -0.14 -6.03 -6.37
CA GLY A 142 0.16 -7.47 -6.41
C GLY A 142 1.65 -7.83 -6.46
N TYR A 143 2.55 -6.89 -6.80
CA TYR A 143 4.00 -7.12 -6.73
C TYR A 143 4.62 -6.87 -5.34
N GLN A 144 3.91 -6.18 -4.44
CA GLN A 144 4.40 -5.86 -3.11
C GLN A 144 4.23 -7.05 -2.16
N ASP A 145 5.04 -7.12 -1.09
CA ASP A 145 4.90 -8.14 -0.04
C ASP A 145 4.43 -7.53 1.29
N PRO A 146 3.11 -7.29 1.46
CA PRO A 146 2.60 -6.75 2.70
C PRO A 146 2.70 -7.73 3.87
N LEU A 147 2.48 -9.03 3.63
CA LEU A 147 2.50 -10.04 4.70
C LEU A 147 3.92 -10.22 5.27
N GLY A 148 4.96 -10.20 4.43
CA GLY A 148 6.35 -10.25 4.87
C GLY A 148 6.72 -9.08 5.79
N SER A 149 6.12 -7.90 5.57
CA SER A 149 6.40 -6.70 6.37
C SER A 149 5.90 -6.78 7.83
N TYR A 150 5.02 -7.74 8.16
CA TYR A 150 4.42 -7.86 9.51
C TYR A 150 5.39 -8.42 10.57
N GLY A 151 6.58 -8.83 10.16
CA GLY A 151 7.62 -9.38 11.03
C GLY A 151 7.53 -10.91 11.18
N ALA A 152 8.69 -11.54 11.38
CA ALA A 152 8.85 -13.00 11.34
C ALA A 152 7.91 -13.75 12.30
N GLU A 153 7.73 -13.25 13.52
CA GLU A 153 6.82 -13.88 14.50
C GLU A 153 5.36 -13.86 14.03
N ASN A 154 4.90 -12.76 13.45
CA ASN A 154 3.53 -12.64 12.98
C ASN A 154 3.31 -13.46 11.70
N VAL A 155 4.28 -13.47 10.79
CA VAL A 155 4.28 -14.38 9.63
C VAL A 155 4.17 -15.85 10.10
N ALA A 156 4.95 -16.25 11.10
CA ALA A 156 4.89 -17.60 11.66
C ALA A 156 3.52 -17.92 12.29
N LYS A 157 2.91 -16.97 13.02
CA LYS A 157 1.55 -17.10 13.56
C LYS A 157 0.51 -17.28 12.45
N ILE A 158 0.58 -16.48 11.38
CA ILE A 158 -0.35 -16.58 10.23
C ILE A 158 -0.16 -17.93 9.53
N ARG A 159 1.09 -18.39 9.32
CA ARG A 159 1.37 -19.72 8.74
C ARG A 159 0.81 -20.84 9.62
N ALA A 160 0.97 -20.75 10.93
CA ALA A 160 0.42 -21.74 11.86
C ALA A 160 -1.12 -21.78 11.80
N ALA A 161 -1.77 -20.62 11.73
CA ALA A 161 -3.21 -20.54 11.56
C ALA A 161 -3.65 -21.16 10.22
N ALA A 162 -2.97 -20.84 9.11
CA ALA A 162 -3.25 -21.43 7.80
C ALA A 162 -3.14 -22.96 7.83
N ARG A 163 -2.07 -23.53 8.42
CA ARG A 163 -1.94 -24.99 8.56
C ARG A 163 -3.04 -25.64 9.40
N LYS A 164 -3.50 -24.94 10.45
CA LYS A 164 -4.53 -25.47 11.35
C LYS A 164 -5.92 -25.46 10.74
N TYR A 165 -6.25 -24.39 10.01
CA TYR A 165 -7.62 -24.12 9.56
C TYR A 165 -7.83 -24.33 8.05
N ASP A 166 -6.77 -24.37 7.25
CA ASP A 166 -6.77 -24.67 5.82
C ASP A 166 -5.69 -25.74 5.50
N PRO A 167 -5.77 -26.95 6.09
CA PRO A 167 -4.75 -27.99 5.94
C PRO A 167 -4.57 -28.44 4.48
N ASP A 168 -5.65 -28.41 3.69
CA ASP A 168 -5.63 -28.72 2.25
C ASP A 168 -5.20 -27.53 1.37
N GLN A 169 -4.84 -26.40 1.99
CA GLN A 169 -4.32 -25.21 1.32
C GLN A 169 -5.24 -24.66 0.22
N VAL A 170 -6.55 -24.76 0.40
CA VAL A 170 -7.56 -24.33 -0.56
C VAL A 170 -7.40 -22.83 -0.85
N PHE A 171 -7.19 -22.00 0.17
CA PHE A 171 -7.04 -20.55 0.00
C PHE A 171 -5.65 -20.15 -0.46
N GLN A 172 -4.65 -21.03 -0.31
CA GLN A 172 -3.29 -20.78 -0.81
C GLN A 172 -3.14 -21.15 -2.29
N THR A 173 -3.82 -22.22 -2.75
CA THR A 173 -3.58 -22.82 -4.08
C THR A 173 -4.75 -22.72 -5.06
N ARG A 174 -6.00 -22.74 -4.57
CA ARG A 174 -7.20 -22.80 -5.44
C ARG A 174 -7.92 -21.47 -5.60
N PHE A 175 -7.66 -20.50 -4.72
CA PHE A 175 -8.30 -19.19 -4.78
C PHE A 175 -7.42 -18.19 -5.54
N PRO A 176 -7.85 -17.69 -6.72
CA PRO A 176 -7.08 -16.70 -7.48
C PRO A 176 -7.04 -15.35 -6.75
N GLY A 177 -5.94 -14.62 -6.93
CA GLY A 177 -5.73 -13.30 -6.33
C GLY A 177 -5.44 -13.32 -4.82
N GLY A 178 -5.30 -12.13 -4.26
CA GLY A 178 -4.93 -11.89 -2.86
C GLY A 178 -3.50 -12.32 -2.52
N PHE A 179 -2.99 -11.79 -1.41
CA PHE A 179 -1.68 -12.17 -0.88
C PHE A 179 -1.75 -13.53 -0.20
N LYS A 180 -0.79 -14.40 -0.51
CA LYS A 180 -0.74 -15.77 0.02
C LYS A 180 0.40 -15.87 1.02
N ILE A 181 0.10 -16.36 2.23
CA ILE A 181 1.13 -16.55 3.26
C ILE A 181 2.16 -17.61 2.85
N SER A 182 1.78 -18.54 1.95
CA SER A 182 2.69 -19.51 1.34
C SER A 182 3.72 -18.90 0.40
N LYS A 183 3.51 -17.66 -0.08
CA LYS A 183 4.41 -16.95 -1.00
C LYS A 183 5.35 -15.97 -0.30
N VAL A 184 5.16 -15.72 0.99
CA VAL A 184 6.09 -14.90 1.78
C VAL A 184 7.40 -15.68 1.90
N GLU A 185 8.52 -15.09 1.49
CA GLU A 185 9.82 -15.74 1.61
C GLU A 185 10.22 -15.86 3.09
N GLU A 186 10.85 -16.97 3.47
CA GLU A 186 11.58 -17.04 4.73
C GLU A 186 12.97 -16.48 4.47
N ASP A 187 13.39 -15.50 5.27
CA ASP A 187 14.70 -14.85 5.24
C ASP A 187 15.81 -15.72 4.59
N GLY A 188 16.07 -15.48 3.30
CA GLY A 188 17.13 -16.13 2.52
C GLY A 188 16.83 -17.48 1.84
N ARG A 189 15.62 -18.05 1.90
CA ARG A 189 15.25 -19.26 1.14
C ARG A 189 14.10 -18.98 0.19
N LYS A 190 14.45 -18.86 -1.10
CA LYS A 190 13.49 -19.02 -2.20
C LYS A 190 12.87 -20.41 -2.07
N THR A 191 11.58 -20.47 -1.76
CA THR A 191 10.79 -21.68 -1.98
C THR A 191 10.53 -21.75 -3.49
N GLU A 192 11.33 -22.55 -4.20
CA GLU A 192 11.00 -22.95 -5.56
C GLU A 192 9.68 -23.73 -5.51
N LEU A 193 8.69 -23.24 -6.27
CA LEU A 193 7.50 -24.00 -6.64
C LEU A 193 7.82 -24.85 -7.88
#